data_AF-A0A1Z8AZG5-F1
#
_entry.id   AF-A0A1Z8AZG5-F1
#
_cell.length_a   1.000
_cell.length_b   1.000
_cell.length_c   1.000
_cell.angle_alpha   90.00
_cell.angle_beta   90.00
_cell.angle_gamma   90.00
#
_symmetry.space_group_name_H-M   'P 1'
#
loop_
_entity.id
_entity.type
_entity.pdbx_description
1 polymer ?
#
loop_
_entity_poly.entity_id
_entity_poly.type
_entity_poly.pdbx_seq_one_letter_code
_entity_poly.pdbx_strand_id
1 'polypeptide(L)'
;MSSILDLLNSDIGKTLIQGASQKTGQSSDKTANVLSQAMPLILGAMQRNASSPEGAQSLNNALNDPRHSGGGVIDMLGGIFGDGAGSPEQLEQEGAGILGHVLGSKQPHVENAL
;
A
#
# COMPACT_ATOMS: atom_id res chain seq x y z
N MET A 1 1.17 22.00 1.85
CA MET A 1 0.50 20.72 1.59
C MET A 1 1.43 19.94 0.69
N SER A 2 2.08 18.89 1.21
CA SER A 2 2.84 17.98 0.35
C SER A 2 1.85 17.31 -0.60
N SER A 3 2.09 17.43 -1.90
CA SER A 3 1.36 16.66 -2.89
C SER A 3 1.67 15.17 -2.70
N ILE A 4 0.76 14.29 -3.10
CA ILE A 4 1.05 12.85 -3.15
C ILE A 4 2.27 12.55 -4.02
N LEU A 5 2.50 13.40 -5.04
CA LEU A 5 3.69 13.37 -5.88
C LEU A 5 4.96 13.72 -5.10
N ASP A 6 4.89 14.61 -4.11
CA ASP A 6 6.02 14.91 -3.24
C ASP A 6 6.35 13.73 -2.32
N LEU A 7 5.31 13.00 -1.88
CA LEU A 7 5.47 11.79 -1.09
C LEU A 7 6.07 10.64 -1.91
N LEU A 8 5.64 10.48 -3.17
CA LEU A 8 6.24 9.51 -4.10
C LEU A 8 7.68 9.89 -4.51
N ASN A 9 7.99 11.18 -4.58
CA ASN A 9 9.34 11.67 -4.85
C ASN A 9 10.24 11.70 -3.61
N SER A 10 9.68 11.53 -2.42
CA SER A 10 10.47 11.39 -1.18
C SER A 10 11.26 10.08 -1.18
N ASP A 11 12.23 9.97 -0.28
CA ASP A 11 13.05 8.76 -0.14
C ASP A 11 12.21 7.51 0.13
N ILE A 12 11.10 7.64 0.86
CA ILE A 12 10.18 6.53 1.12
C ILE A 12 9.41 6.14 -0.14
N GLY A 13 8.97 7.12 -0.93
CA GLY A 13 8.24 6.91 -2.18
C GLY A 13 9.11 6.24 -3.24
N LYS A 14 10.36 6.70 -3.41
CA LYS A 14 11.34 6.08 -4.30
C LYS A 14 11.63 4.63 -3.90
N THR A 15 11.74 4.38 -2.61
CA THR A 15 12.00 3.04 -2.08
C THR A 15 10.82 2.10 -2.33
N LEU A 16 9.58 2.57 -2.17
CA LEU A 16 8.36 1.83 -2.54
C LEU A 16 8.31 1.52 -4.05
N ILE A 17 8.58 2.53 -4.89
CA ILE A 17 8.62 2.35 -6.35
C ILE A 17 9.65 1.29 -6.72
N GLN A 18 10.84 1.34 -6.14
CA GLN A 18 11.92 0.41 -6.43
C GLN A 18 11.64 -1.02 -5.93
N GLY A 19 11.03 -1.16 -4.75
CA GLY A 19 10.61 -2.47 -4.25
C GLY A 19 9.52 -3.10 -5.10
N ALA A 20 8.48 -2.34 -5.43
CA ALA A 20 7.38 -2.81 -6.27
C ALA A 20 7.82 -3.08 -7.71
N SER A 21 8.71 -2.27 -8.29
CA SER A 21 9.25 -2.49 -9.65
C SER A 21 10.06 -3.78 -9.71
N GLN A 22 10.90 -4.07 -8.70
CA GLN A 22 11.67 -5.30 -8.62
C GLN A 22 10.78 -6.54 -8.46
N LYS A 23 9.75 -6.46 -7.62
CA LYS A 23 8.82 -7.59 -7.42
C LYS A 23 7.94 -7.88 -8.63
N THR A 24 7.43 -6.84 -9.28
CA THR A 24 6.54 -6.99 -10.45
C THR A 24 7.30 -7.19 -11.76
N GLY A 25 8.63 -7.01 -11.76
CA GLY A 25 9.45 -6.98 -12.96
C GLY A 25 9.14 -5.81 -13.91
N GLN A 26 8.35 -4.83 -13.47
CA GLN A 26 8.01 -3.64 -14.25
C GLN A 26 9.08 -2.55 -14.09
N SER A 27 9.12 -1.59 -15.02
CA SER A 27 10.01 -0.43 -14.88
C SER A 27 9.52 0.49 -13.77
N SER A 28 10.46 1.15 -13.08
CA SER A 28 10.17 2.13 -12.04
C SER A 28 9.21 3.22 -12.52
N ASP A 29 9.32 3.67 -13.78
CA ASP A 29 8.39 4.66 -14.35
C ASP A 29 6.95 4.16 -14.44
N LYS A 30 6.74 2.89 -14.84
CA LYS A 30 5.41 2.29 -14.88
C LYS A 30 4.84 2.12 -13.48
N THR A 31 5.65 1.62 -12.55
CA THR A 31 5.26 1.46 -11.16
C THR A 31 4.91 2.80 -10.51
N ALA A 32 5.72 3.84 -10.74
CA ALA A 32 5.46 5.19 -10.25
C ALA A 32 4.15 5.77 -10.84
N ASN A 33 3.87 5.49 -12.11
CA ASN A 33 2.64 5.91 -12.76
C ASN A 33 1.41 5.25 -12.12
N VAL A 34 1.43 3.92 -11.96
CA VAL A 34 0.34 3.18 -11.29
C VAL A 34 0.14 3.69 -9.86
N LEU A 35 1.21 3.86 -9.09
CA LEU A 35 1.12 4.40 -7.72
C LEU A 35 0.54 5.82 -7.71
N SER A 36 0.90 6.68 -8.67
CA SER A 36 0.34 8.04 -8.76
C SER A 36 -1.16 8.05 -9.04
N GLN A 37 -1.67 7.04 -9.75
CA GLN A 37 -3.10 6.87 -10.04
C GLN A 37 -3.85 6.17 -8.89
N ALA A 38 -3.24 5.17 -8.26
CA ALA A 38 -3.83 4.35 -7.22
C ALA A 38 -3.88 5.07 -5.86
N MET A 39 -2.84 5.84 -5.50
CA MET A 39 -2.73 6.46 -4.19
C MET A 39 -3.90 7.42 -3.87
N PRO A 40 -4.36 8.30 -4.77
CA PRO A 40 -5.55 9.12 -4.52
C PRO A 40 -6.82 8.30 -4.26
N LEU A 41 -7.00 7.17 -4.97
CA LEU A 41 -8.15 6.28 -4.79
C LEU A 41 -8.10 5.60 -3.41
N ILE A 42 -6.93 5.08 -3.03
CA ILE A 42 -6.70 4.45 -1.73
C ILE A 42 -6.92 5.47 -0.61
N LEU A 43 -6.37 6.69 -0.72
CA LEU A 43 -6.56 7.76 0.25
C LEU A 43 -8.03 8.17 0.37
N GLY A 44 -8.74 8.31 -0.75
CA GLY A 44 -10.17 8.61 -0.75
C GLY A 44 -11.01 7.51 -0.10
N ALA A 45 -10.65 6.24 -0.32
CA ALA A 45 -11.30 5.10 0.31
C ALA A 45 -11.02 5.04 1.83
N MET A 46 -9.78 5.30 2.25
CA MET A 46 -9.45 5.41 3.68
C MET A 46 -10.20 6.56 4.34
N GLN A 47 -10.26 7.74 3.69
CA GLN A 47 -11.04 8.88 4.20
C GLN A 47 -12.51 8.51 4.36
N ARG A 48 -13.10 7.81 3.38
CA ARG A 48 -14.48 7.31 3.47
C ARG A 48 -14.66 6.36 4.65
N ASN A 49 -13.74 5.43 4.87
CA ASN A 49 -13.82 4.50 6.00
C ASN A 49 -13.69 5.26 7.33
N ALA A 50 -12.77 6.22 7.43
CA ALA A 50 -12.59 7.07 8.60
C ALA A 50 -13.72 8.09 8.82
N SER A 51 -14.66 8.27 7.88
CA SER A 51 -15.75 9.25 7.98
C SER A 51 -16.88 8.81 8.94
N SER A 52 -16.85 7.56 9.42
CA SER A 52 -17.77 7.03 10.43
C SER A 52 -17.00 6.53 11.65
N PRO A 53 -17.55 6.59 12.88
CA PRO A 53 -16.91 6.04 14.06
C PRO A 53 -16.53 4.56 13.91
N GLU A 54 -17.43 3.76 13.34
CA GLU A 54 -17.24 2.32 13.15
C GLU A 54 -16.15 2.03 12.10
N GLY A 55 -16.17 2.75 10.97
CA GLY A 55 -15.18 2.58 9.92
C GLY A 55 -13.80 3.12 10.34
N ALA A 56 -13.74 4.18 11.14
CA ALA A 56 -12.50 4.67 11.73
C ALA A 56 -11.91 3.63 12.70
N GLN A 57 -12.75 2.96 13.49
CA GLN A 57 -12.31 1.90 14.39
C GLN A 57 -11.85 0.66 13.64
N SER A 58 -12.55 0.27 12.56
CA SER A 58 -12.13 -0.81 11.67
C SER A 58 -10.78 -0.51 11.00
N LEU A 59 -10.59 0.70 10.47
CA LEU A 59 -9.32 1.14 9.91
C LEU A 59 -8.22 1.15 10.98
N ASN A 60 -8.51 1.66 12.18
CA ASN A 60 -7.55 1.68 13.29
C ASN A 60 -7.15 0.25 13.71
N ASN A 61 -8.09 -0.69 13.74
CA ASN A 61 -7.78 -2.09 14.02
C ASN A 61 -6.88 -2.72 12.95
N ALA A 62 -7.12 -2.40 11.67
CA ALA A 62 -6.28 -2.88 10.57
C ALA A 62 -4.85 -2.29 10.63
N LEU A 63 -4.72 -1.02 11.01
CA LEU A 63 -3.41 -0.34 11.11
C LEU A 63 -2.61 -0.74 12.35
N ASN A 64 -3.28 -1.06 13.46
CA ASN A 64 -2.65 -1.54 14.70
C ASN A 64 -2.46 -3.05 14.72
N ASP A 65 -2.80 -3.74 13.64
CA ASP A 65 -2.59 -5.17 13.56
C ASP A 65 -1.07 -5.44 13.63
N PRO A 66 -0.59 -6.22 14.62
CA PRO A 66 0.83 -6.44 14.86
C PRO A 66 1.60 -6.99 13.65
N ARG A 67 0.89 -7.64 12.72
CA ARG A 67 1.44 -8.10 11.43
C ARG A 67 1.91 -6.95 10.55
N HIS A 68 1.37 -5.75 10.76
CA HIS A 68 1.62 -4.56 9.97
C HIS A 68 2.30 -3.44 10.77
N SER A 69 2.27 -3.48 12.11
CA SER A 69 2.90 -2.47 12.99
C SER A 69 4.27 -2.88 13.55
N GLY A 70 4.65 -4.17 13.44
CA GLY A 70 5.76 -4.76 14.21
C GLY A 70 7.16 -4.55 13.64
N GLY A 71 7.30 -4.41 12.33
CA GLY A 71 8.56 -4.14 11.65
C GLY A 71 8.33 -3.00 10.69
N GLY A 72 8.96 -1.84 10.91
CA GLY A 72 8.69 -0.64 10.11
C GLY A 72 8.91 -0.85 8.61
N VAL A 73 8.77 0.22 7.82
CA VAL A 73 9.01 0.20 6.36
C VAL A 73 10.30 -0.55 5.99
N ILE A 74 11.34 -0.50 6.83
CA ILE A 74 12.61 -1.22 6.66
C ILE A 74 12.46 -2.76 6.66
N ASP A 75 11.61 -3.36 7.50
CA ASP A 75 11.40 -4.81 7.54
C ASP A 75 10.54 -5.29 6.36
N MET A 76 9.52 -4.51 5.97
CA MET A 76 8.76 -4.76 4.74
C MET A 76 9.67 -4.68 3.51
N LEU A 77 10.61 -3.74 3.50
CA LEU A 77 11.61 -3.64 2.45
C LEU A 77 12.59 -4.80 2.49
N GLY A 78 13.03 -5.25 3.68
CA GLY A 78 13.77 -6.50 3.85
C GLY A 78 13.03 -7.66 3.19
N GLY A 79 11.74 -7.86 3.47
CA GLY A 79 10.94 -8.93 2.88
C GLY A 79 10.75 -8.79 1.36
N ILE A 80 10.67 -7.57 0.85
CA ILE A 80 10.60 -7.29 -0.59
C ILE A 80 11.95 -7.58 -1.27
N PHE A 81 13.07 -7.21 -0.65
CA PHE A 81 14.42 -7.49 -1.16
C PHE A 81 14.92 -8.90 -0.84
N GLY A 82 14.13 -9.72 -0.13
CA GLY A 82 14.38 -11.14 0.14
C GLY A 82 15.13 -11.45 1.44
N ASP A 83 15.34 -10.46 2.31
CA ASP A 83 16.15 -10.52 3.52
C ASP A 83 15.38 -10.14 4.82
N GLY A 84 14.05 -10.07 4.76
CA GLY A 84 13.17 -9.70 5.89
C GLY A 84 12.21 -10.79 6.31
N ALA A 85 11.56 -10.59 7.45
CA ALA A 85 10.61 -11.55 8.03
C ALA A 85 9.31 -11.62 7.20
N GLY A 86 9.12 -12.73 6.47
CA GLY A 86 7.92 -13.02 5.69
C GLY A 86 8.25 -13.39 4.25
N SER A 87 7.55 -14.40 3.71
CA SER A 87 7.67 -14.73 2.29
C SER A 87 7.03 -13.63 1.44
N PRO A 88 7.57 -13.33 0.23
CA PRO A 88 6.97 -12.36 -0.69
C PRO A 88 5.46 -12.60 -0.92
N GLU A 89 5.04 -13.87 -0.97
CA GLU A 89 3.65 -14.26 -1.13
C GLU A 89 2.77 -13.88 0.07
N GLN A 90 3.33 -13.91 1.28
CA GLN A 90 2.59 -13.52 2.50
C GLN A 90 2.33 -12.02 2.50
N LEU A 91 3.35 -11.22 2.17
CA LEU A 91 3.21 -9.76 2.08
C LEU A 91 2.21 -9.35 0.99
N GLU A 92 2.17 -10.07 -0.12
CA GLU A 92 1.18 -9.83 -1.19
C GLU A 92 -0.24 -10.17 -0.75
N GLN A 93 -0.45 -11.35 -0.13
CA GLN A 93 -1.75 -11.75 0.40
C GLN A 93 -2.24 -10.78 1.48
N GLU A 94 -1.34 -10.32 2.35
CA GLU A 94 -1.62 -9.33 3.38
C GLU A 94 -1.99 -7.97 2.78
N GLY A 95 -1.22 -7.49 1.79
CA GLY A 95 -1.50 -6.27 1.06
C GLY A 95 -2.86 -6.32 0.35
N ALA A 96 -3.17 -7.44 -0.30
CA ALA A 96 -4.47 -7.68 -0.92
C ALA A 96 -5.61 -7.68 0.11
N GLY A 97 -5.37 -8.24 1.30
CA GLY A 97 -6.32 -8.20 2.42
C GLY A 97 -6.61 -6.77 2.90
N ILE A 98 -5.58 -5.93 3.02
CA ILE A 98 -5.74 -4.51 3.36
C ILE A 98 -6.54 -3.78 2.28
N LEU A 99 -6.18 -3.98 1.01
CA LEU A 99 -6.90 -3.35 -0.11
C LEU A 99 -8.37 -3.79 -0.15
N GLY A 100 -8.68 -5.04 0.17
CA GLY A 100 -10.04 -5.52 0.29
C GLY A 100 -10.84 -4.86 1.41
N HIS A 101 -10.19 -4.56 2.55
CA HIS A 101 -10.84 -3.80 3.61
C HIS A 101 -11.01 -2.32 3.25
N VAL A 102 -10.00 -1.70 2.63
CA VAL A 102 -10.02 -0.28 2.30
C VAL A 102 -10.98 0.02 1.15
N LEU A 103 -10.83 -0.70 0.03
CA LEU A 103 -11.60 -0.50 -1.20
C LEU A 103 -12.95 -1.25 -1.17
N GLY A 104 -13.08 -2.30 -0.35
CA GLY A 104 -14.30 -3.09 -0.26
C GLY A 104 -14.68 -3.69 -1.61
N SER A 105 -15.98 -3.59 -1.95
CA SER A 105 -16.51 -4.05 -3.24
C SER A 105 -15.98 -3.29 -4.46
N LYS A 106 -15.22 -2.21 -4.28
CA LYS A 106 -14.62 -1.44 -5.37
C LYS A 106 -13.24 -1.94 -5.79
N GLN A 107 -12.62 -2.84 -5.02
CA GLN A 107 -11.29 -3.35 -5.34
C GLN A 107 -11.18 -3.86 -6.79
N PRO A 108 -12.07 -4.74 -7.30
CA PRO A 108 -11.97 -5.23 -8.68
C PRO A 108 -12.08 -4.10 -9.72
N HIS A 109 -12.88 -3.08 -9.43
CA HIS A 109 -13.04 -1.95 -10.35
C HIS A 109 -11.78 -1.09 -10.41
N VAL A 110 -11.10 -0.91 -9.27
CA VAL A 110 -9.82 -0.18 -9.21
C VAL A 110 -8.73 -0.98 -9.91
N GLU A 111 -8.64 -2.28 -9.67
CA GLU A 111 -7.66 -3.17 -10.32
C GLU A 111 -7.80 -3.20 -11.84
N ASN A 112 -9.03 -3.15 -12.37
CA ASN A 112 -9.25 -3.11 -13.82
C ASN A 112 -9.06 -1.72 -14.44
N ALA A 113 -9.01 -0.67 -13.63
CA ALA A 113 -8.85 0.71 -14.10
C ALA A 113 -7.38 1.18 -14.15
N LEU A 114 -6.47 0.42 -13.53
CA LEU A 114 -5.04 0.70 -13.43
C LEU A 114 -4.24 -0.19 -14.39
#